data_AF-A0A9D0LQE4-F1
#
_entry.id   AF-A0A9D0LQE4-F1
#
_cell.length_a   1.000
_cell.length_b   1.000
_cell.length_c   1.000
_cell.angle_alpha   90.00
_cell.angle_beta   90.00
_cell.angle_gamma   90.00
#
_symmetry.space_group_name_H-M   'P 1'
#
loop_
_entity.id
_entity.type
_entity.pdbx_description
1 polymer ?
#
loop_
_entity_poly.entity_id
_entity_poly.type
_entity_poly.pdbx_seq_one_letter_code
_entity_poly.pdbx_strand_id
1 'polypeptide(L)'
;MLDLAMPTPSKKSARSKEEGRRSTRRKSPASAIQGKEFNYVLQLNGEDTLLLNRYQDILAQGAAGFAETSYNYLFDNPDIADVMYAYERSGGNIGELVRGMLQHKLSLLKGHIDEKATVRSEQLGRAHYELGVKPVWSLGAYRLFMEHLRRLVASDPQIADEDRDALESALIKMIFRDLAVMTEAYWRTAVEQIREQRDELGVEQDLASEILGHIPQMLWTVDIETNRISYASPGTRGFCDRELEAPIPCFYRINGAERERVLTAWQQVIDGQPVQLEVRVAPDDQTERWYRM
;
A
#
# COMPACT_ATOMS: atom_id res chain seq x y z
N MET A 1 23.20 31.32 -70.12
CA MET A 1 22.67 31.47 -68.75
C MET A 1 23.52 30.55 -67.91
N LEU A 2 24.32 31.11 -67.01
CA LEU A 2 25.40 30.42 -66.30
C LEU A 2 24.84 29.40 -65.30
N ASP A 3 25.31 28.16 -65.45
CA ASP A 3 25.27 27.07 -64.48
C ASP A 3 26.02 27.43 -63.19
N LEU A 4 25.47 26.98 -62.06
CA LEU A 4 26.22 26.64 -60.85
C LEU A 4 25.43 25.61 -60.06
N ALA A 5 25.60 24.35 -60.46
CA ALA A 5 25.24 23.17 -59.66
C ALA A 5 26.33 22.92 -58.60
N MET A 6 25.89 22.75 -57.35
CA MET A 6 26.71 22.26 -56.23
C MET A 6 26.41 20.77 -55.96
N PRO A 7 27.37 20.01 -55.40
CA PRO A 7 27.40 18.55 -55.47
C PRO A 7 26.72 17.83 -54.28
N THR A 8 26.28 16.59 -54.53
CA THR A 8 26.07 15.52 -53.53
C THR A 8 27.43 14.90 -53.13
N PRO A 9 27.64 14.07 -52.06
CA PRO A 9 26.71 13.08 -51.49
C PRO A 9 26.82 12.69 -49.98
N SER A 10 25.85 11.86 -49.54
CA SER A 10 25.96 10.69 -48.66
C SER A 10 26.58 10.79 -47.25
N LYS A 11 25.76 10.51 -46.22
CA LYS A 11 25.81 9.23 -45.47
C LYS A 11 24.63 9.11 -44.50
N LYS A 12 23.76 8.13 -44.76
CA LYS A 12 22.76 7.62 -43.81
C LYS A 12 23.50 6.94 -42.66
N SER A 13 23.38 7.47 -41.45
CA SER A 13 23.72 6.76 -40.21
C SER A 13 22.43 6.43 -39.48
N ALA A 14 22.21 5.14 -39.28
CA ALA A 14 21.09 4.57 -38.58
C ALA A 14 21.03 5.09 -37.13
N ARG A 15 19.91 5.73 -36.77
CA ARG A 15 19.53 5.91 -35.37
C ARG A 15 18.66 4.72 -34.99
N SER A 16 19.15 3.95 -34.02
CA SER A 16 18.50 2.75 -33.51
C SER A 16 17.11 3.06 -32.99
N LYS A 17 16.15 2.26 -33.46
CA LYS A 17 14.84 2.07 -32.84
C LYS A 17 15.07 1.32 -31.52
N GLU A 18 15.37 2.04 -30.46
CA GLU A 18 15.40 1.48 -29.10
C GLU A 18 14.66 2.37 -28.08
N GLU A 19 13.71 3.18 -28.58
CA GLU A 19 12.66 3.81 -27.77
C GLU A 19 11.35 3.06 -28.03
N GLY A 20 11.29 1.84 -27.53
CA GLY A 20 10.20 0.94 -27.85
C GLY A 20 10.12 -0.23 -26.89
N ARG A 21 9.99 0.05 -25.59
CA ARG A 21 9.44 -0.89 -24.58
C ARG A 21 9.37 -0.24 -23.19
N ARG A 22 8.66 0.89 -23.06
CA ARG A 22 7.98 1.17 -21.79
C ARG A 22 6.82 0.19 -21.72
N SER A 23 7.08 -0.97 -21.12
CA SER A 23 6.11 -1.99 -20.80
C SER A 23 4.93 -1.33 -20.08
N THR A 24 3.83 -1.12 -20.78
CA THR A 24 2.51 -1.15 -20.15
C THR A 24 2.39 -2.56 -19.57
N ARG A 25 2.81 -2.69 -18.31
CA ARG A 25 2.61 -3.89 -17.52
C ARG A 25 1.09 -4.04 -17.39
N ARG A 26 0.48 -4.72 -18.36
CA ARG A 26 -0.89 -5.24 -18.25
C ARG A 26 -0.93 -5.96 -16.91
N LYS A 27 -1.62 -5.39 -15.90
CA LYS A 27 -1.87 -6.06 -14.62
C LYS A 27 -2.40 -7.45 -14.98
N SER A 28 -1.63 -8.47 -14.65
CA SER A 28 -1.90 -9.85 -15.03
C SER A 28 -3.23 -10.28 -14.40
N PRO A 29 -4.05 -11.12 -15.05
CA PRO A 29 -5.30 -11.64 -14.48
C PRO A 29 -5.13 -12.46 -13.19
N ALA A 30 -3.88 -12.69 -12.76
CA ALA A 30 -3.52 -13.30 -11.48
C ALA A 30 -3.80 -12.40 -10.25
N SER A 31 -4.24 -11.15 -10.41
CA SER A 31 -4.54 -10.23 -9.29
C SER A 31 -6.03 -10.10 -8.93
N ALA A 32 -6.94 -10.68 -9.71
CA ALA A 32 -8.38 -10.60 -9.46
C ALA A 32 -8.76 -11.47 -8.26
N ILE A 33 -9.68 -10.99 -7.41
CA ILE A 33 -10.17 -11.79 -6.28
C ILE A 33 -11.08 -12.90 -6.80
N GLN A 34 -10.82 -14.14 -6.39
CA GLN A 34 -11.60 -15.30 -6.83
C GLN A 34 -12.86 -15.45 -5.97
N GLY A 35 -13.96 -14.82 -6.37
CA GLY A 35 -15.23 -14.85 -5.60
C GLY A 35 -15.78 -16.27 -5.34
N LYS A 36 -15.42 -17.25 -6.18
CA LYS A 36 -15.81 -18.66 -5.99
C LYS A 36 -15.19 -19.29 -4.74
N GLU A 37 -13.99 -18.87 -4.33
CA GLU A 37 -13.34 -19.38 -3.11
C GLU A 37 -14.13 -18.96 -1.87
N PHE A 38 -14.58 -17.70 -1.82
CA PHE A 38 -15.46 -17.20 -0.75
C PHE A 38 -16.79 -17.95 -0.72
N ASN A 39 -17.43 -18.15 -1.88
CA ASN A 39 -18.67 -18.92 -1.97
C ASN A 39 -18.48 -20.34 -1.42
N TYR A 40 -17.37 -20.99 -1.76
CA TYR A 40 -17.03 -22.34 -1.31
C TYR A 40 -16.85 -22.41 0.22
N VAL A 41 -16.02 -21.54 0.80
CA VAL A 41 -15.72 -21.54 2.24
C VAL A 41 -16.95 -21.21 3.08
N LEU A 42 -17.78 -20.28 2.61
CA LEU A 42 -19.01 -19.87 3.31
C LEU A 42 -20.18 -20.83 3.05
N GLN A 43 -20.00 -21.82 2.18
CA GLN A 43 -21.08 -22.70 1.69
C GLN A 43 -22.29 -21.90 1.19
N LEU A 44 -22.01 -20.78 0.50
CA LEU A 44 -23.02 -19.93 -0.11
C LEU A 44 -23.37 -20.49 -1.50
N ASN A 45 -24.56 -21.06 -1.61
CA ASN A 45 -24.97 -21.87 -2.75
C ASN A 45 -26.27 -21.36 -3.39
N GLY A 46 -26.74 -22.05 -4.44
CA GLY A 46 -27.93 -21.64 -5.19
C GLY A 46 -29.22 -21.59 -4.36
N GLU A 47 -29.39 -22.46 -3.36
CA GLU A 47 -30.55 -22.44 -2.47
C GLU A 47 -30.58 -21.15 -1.64
N ASP A 48 -29.42 -20.74 -1.09
CA ASP A 48 -29.29 -19.46 -0.40
C ASP A 48 -29.70 -18.30 -1.33
N THR A 49 -29.24 -18.31 -2.60
CA THR A 49 -29.57 -17.25 -3.56
C THR A 49 -31.06 -17.19 -3.90
N LEU A 50 -31.71 -18.36 -4.05
CA LEU A 50 -33.13 -18.46 -4.36
C LEU A 50 -33.97 -17.97 -3.19
N LEU A 51 -33.56 -18.30 -1.97
CA LEU A 51 -34.24 -17.90 -0.75
C LEU A 51 -34.16 -16.38 -0.53
N LEU A 52 -32.97 -15.79 -0.72
CA LEU A 52 -32.79 -14.34 -0.69
C LEU A 52 -33.64 -13.63 -1.76
N ASN A 53 -33.66 -14.17 -2.98
CA ASN A 53 -34.45 -13.61 -4.07
C ASN A 53 -35.96 -13.68 -3.79
N ARG A 54 -36.44 -14.79 -3.23
CA ARG A 54 -37.86 -14.98 -2.85
C ARG A 54 -38.34 -13.90 -1.90
N TYR A 55 -37.54 -13.55 -0.89
CA TYR A 55 -37.92 -12.58 0.15
C TYR A 55 -37.35 -11.18 -0.08
N GLN A 56 -36.78 -10.90 -1.26
CA GLN A 56 -36.08 -9.66 -1.55
C GLN A 56 -36.93 -8.40 -1.28
N ASP A 57 -38.19 -8.41 -1.72
CA ASP A 57 -39.07 -7.24 -1.56
C ASP A 57 -39.38 -6.96 -0.10
N ILE A 58 -39.53 -8.01 0.72
CA ILE A 58 -39.71 -7.91 2.18
C ILE A 58 -38.43 -7.41 2.85
N LEU A 59 -37.28 -7.97 2.49
CA LEU A 59 -35.98 -7.58 3.04
C LEU A 59 -35.57 -6.16 2.65
N ALA A 60 -36.10 -5.63 1.55
CA ALA A 60 -35.89 -4.24 1.12
C ALA A 60 -36.82 -3.24 1.83
N GLN A 61 -37.79 -3.71 2.62
CA GLN A 61 -38.66 -2.82 3.40
C GLN A 61 -37.86 -2.05 4.47
N GLY A 62 -38.37 -0.87 4.83
CA GLY A 62 -37.74 -0.03 5.85
C GLY A 62 -36.39 0.57 5.44
N ALA A 63 -35.99 0.46 4.16
CA ALA A 63 -34.73 1.03 3.66
C ALA A 63 -34.57 2.52 3.96
N ALA A 64 -35.68 3.29 3.97
CA ALA A 64 -35.67 4.70 4.33
C ALA A 64 -35.27 4.95 5.79
N GLY A 65 -35.81 4.19 6.75
CA GLY A 65 -35.42 4.30 8.16
C GLY A 65 -33.99 3.79 8.40
N PHE A 66 -33.57 2.78 7.64
CA PHE A 66 -32.19 2.33 7.67
C PHE A 66 -31.19 3.36 7.10
N ALA A 67 -31.64 4.22 6.18
CA ALA A 67 -30.83 5.32 5.65
C ALA A 67 -30.45 6.31 6.75
N GLU A 68 -31.41 6.71 7.58
CA GLU A 68 -31.19 7.59 8.72
C GLU A 68 -30.25 6.94 9.76
N THR A 69 -30.47 5.66 10.09
CA THR A 69 -29.58 4.92 10.98
C THR A 69 -28.14 4.89 10.45
N SER A 70 -27.99 4.69 9.14
CA SER A 70 -26.67 4.69 8.49
C SER A 70 -26.03 6.08 8.49
N TYR A 71 -26.82 7.14 8.28
CA TYR A 71 -26.34 8.52 8.34
C TYR A 71 -25.83 8.85 9.75
N ASN A 72 -26.62 8.58 10.78
CA ASN A 72 -26.23 8.84 12.18
C ASN A 72 -24.94 8.10 12.55
N TYR A 73 -24.81 6.83 12.16
CA TYR A 73 -23.58 6.07 12.39
C TYR A 73 -22.32 6.73 11.81
N LEU A 74 -22.42 7.40 10.66
CA LEU A 74 -21.28 8.08 10.03
C LEU A 74 -20.87 9.35 10.78
N PHE A 75 -21.78 10.01 11.50
CA PHE A 75 -21.55 11.29 12.17
C PHE A 75 -21.43 11.20 13.70
N ASP A 76 -21.90 10.11 14.31
CA ASP A 76 -21.81 9.87 15.76
C ASP A 76 -20.37 9.53 16.21
N ASN A 77 -19.52 9.08 15.29
CA ASN A 77 -18.10 8.83 15.55
C ASN A 77 -17.25 9.95 14.94
N PRO A 78 -16.51 10.74 15.75
CA PRO A 78 -15.68 11.84 15.25
C PRO A 78 -14.67 11.43 14.16
N ASP A 79 -14.04 10.27 14.29
CA ASP A 79 -13.06 9.80 13.30
C ASP A 79 -13.71 9.48 11.95
N ILE A 80 -14.94 8.94 11.97
CA ILE A 80 -15.69 8.64 10.74
C ILE A 80 -16.19 9.96 10.12
N ALA A 81 -16.70 10.86 10.97
CA ALA A 81 -17.19 12.17 10.56
C ALA A 81 -16.09 13.00 9.88
N ASP A 82 -14.85 12.94 10.38
CA ASP A 82 -13.71 13.62 9.77
C ASP A 82 -13.44 13.18 8.33
N VAL A 83 -13.57 11.88 8.05
CA VAL A 83 -13.48 11.36 6.67
C VAL A 83 -14.63 11.87 5.81
N MET A 84 -15.85 11.93 6.35
CA MET A 84 -17.01 12.49 5.65
C MET A 84 -16.81 13.98 5.32
N TYR A 85 -16.33 14.77 6.28
CA TYR A 85 -16.02 16.18 6.05
C TYR A 85 -14.88 16.38 5.04
N ALA A 86 -13.85 15.53 5.07
CA ALA A 86 -12.79 15.56 4.07
C ALA A 86 -13.32 15.26 2.66
N TYR A 87 -14.18 14.26 2.53
CA TYR A 87 -14.84 13.91 1.27
C TYR A 87 -15.68 15.08 0.73
N GLU A 88 -16.50 15.71 1.56
CA GLU A 88 -17.31 16.87 1.16
C GLU A 88 -16.44 18.08 0.75
N ARG A 89 -15.37 18.37 1.49
CA ARG A 89 -14.40 19.43 1.14
C ARG A 89 -13.70 19.18 -0.19
N SER A 90 -13.54 17.92 -0.59
CA SER A 90 -13.00 17.54 -1.91
C SER A 90 -14.03 17.61 -3.04
N GLY A 91 -15.24 18.09 -2.77
CA GLY A 91 -16.34 18.23 -3.74
C GLY A 91 -17.28 17.03 -3.80
N GLY A 92 -17.14 16.06 -2.89
CA GLY A 92 -18.04 14.92 -2.77
C GLY A 92 -19.42 15.29 -2.22
N ASN A 93 -20.43 14.49 -2.52
CA ASN A 93 -21.79 14.67 -1.99
C ASN A 93 -22.14 13.55 -0.99
N ILE A 94 -22.25 13.89 0.30
CA ILE A 94 -22.54 12.91 1.36
C ILE A 94 -23.91 12.23 1.17
N GLY A 95 -24.91 12.97 0.68
CA GLY A 95 -26.23 12.41 0.41
C GLY A 95 -26.20 11.35 -0.70
N GLU A 96 -25.39 11.56 -1.74
CA GLU A 96 -25.17 10.57 -2.80
C GLU A 96 -24.35 9.37 -2.30
N LEU A 97 -23.34 9.61 -1.47
CA LEU A 97 -22.54 8.55 -0.85
C LEU A 97 -23.40 7.60 0.00
N VAL A 98 -24.25 8.15 0.88
CA VAL A 98 -25.16 7.36 1.72
C VAL A 98 -26.16 6.60 0.86
N ARG A 99 -26.72 7.23 -0.18
CA ARG A 99 -27.60 6.55 -1.15
C ARG A 99 -26.89 5.40 -1.85
N GLY A 100 -25.65 5.59 -2.30
CA GLY A 100 -24.83 4.56 -2.93
C GLY A 100 -24.52 3.40 -1.99
N MET A 101 -24.19 3.69 -0.72
CA MET A 101 -23.95 2.67 0.31
C MET A 101 -25.19 1.81 0.56
N LEU A 102 -26.37 2.43 0.64
CA LEU A 102 -27.64 1.72 0.80
C LEU A 102 -27.96 0.89 -0.44
N GLN A 103 -27.79 1.45 -1.63
CA GLN A 103 -28.03 0.74 -2.88
C GLN A 103 -27.13 -0.49 -3.00
N HIS A 104 -25.86 -0.39 -2.61
CA HIS A 104 -24.94 -1.54 -2.56
C HIS A 104 -25.48 -2.63 -1.64
N LYS A 105 -25.78 -2.30 -0.38
CA LYS A 105 -26.29 -3.24 0.64
C LYS A 105 -27.59 -3.91 0.20
N LEU A 106 -28.55 -3.15 -0.32
CA LEU A 106 -29.80 -3.70 -0.87
C LEU A 106 -29.56 -4.60 -2.08
N SER A 107 -28.51 -4.35 -2.87
CA SER A 107 -28.17 -5.20 -4.00
C SER A 107 -27.70 -6.61 -3.58
N LEU A 108 -27.20 -6.77 -2.35
CA LEU A 108 -26.82 -8.07 -1.78
C LEU A 108 -28.03 -9.00 -1.62
N LEU A 109 -29.20 -8.42 -1.32
CA LEU A 109 -30.46 -9.14 -1.13
C LEU A 109 -30.96 -9.81 -2.42
N LYS A 110 -30.41 -9.42 -3.58
CA LYS A 110 -30.71 -10.07 -4.86
C LYS A 110 -30.09 -11.46 -5.01
N GLY A 111 -29.20 -11.87 -4.11
CA GLY A 111 -28.59 -13.20 -4.14
C GLY A 111 -27.50 -13.38 -5.19
N HIS A 112 -27.02 -12.33 -5.86
CA HIS A 112 -25.99 -12.48 -6.90
C HIS A 112 -24.62 -12.79 -6.29
N ILE A 113 -24.06 -13.97 -6.63
CA ILE A 113 -22.75 -14.45 -6.17
C ILE A 113 -21.74 -14.65 -7.31
N ASP A 114 -22.05 -14.09 -8.47
CA ASP A 114 -21.26 -14.20 -9.70
C ASP A 114 -20.03 -13.30 -9.71
N GLU A 115 -19.27 -13.35 -10.81
CA GLU A 115 -18.07 -12.54 -10.99
C GLU A 115 -18.37 -11.04 -10.94
N LYS A 116 -19.53 -10.61 -11.44
CA LYS A 116 -19.94 -9.19 -11.39
C LYS A 116 -20.19 -8.73 -9.96
N ALA A 117 -20.73 -9.59 -9.10
CA ALA A 117 -20.86 -9.31 -7.68
C ALA A 117 -19.48 -9.15 -7.02
N THR A 118 -18.54 -10.06 -7.31
CA THR A 118 -17.15 -9.98 -6.80
C THR A 118 -16.45 -8.69 -7.20
N VAL A 119 -16.51 -8.32 -8.49
CA VAL A 119 -15.87 -7.10 -9.02
C VAL A 119 -16.43 -5.85 -8.33
N ARG A 120 -17.73 -5.81 -8.02
CA ARG A 120 -18.34 -4.68 -7.30
C ARG A 120 -17.81 -4.56 -5.87
N SER A 121 -17.77 -5.66 -5.11
CA SER A 121 -17.20 -5.68 -3.76
C SER A 121 -15.71 -5.30 -3.76
N GLU A 122 -14.96 -5.75 -4.77
CA GLU A 122 -13.54 -5.42 -4.95
C GLU A 122 -13.33 -3.92 -5.24
N GLN A 123 -14.15 -3.33 -6.13
CA GLN A 123 -14.14 -1.89 -6.39
C GLN A 123 -14.46 -1.08 -5.13
N LEU A 124 -15.42 -1.55 -4.32
CA LEU A 124 -15.78 -0.90 -3.07
C LEU A 124 -14.61 -0.92 -2.07
N GLY A 125 -13.92 -2.05 -1.94
CA GLY A 125 -12.75 -2.18 -1.05
C GLY A 125 -11.59 -1.27 -1.43
N ARG A 126 -11.31 -1.12 -2.74
CA ARG A 126 -10.34 -0.12 -3.24
C ARG A 126 -10.72 1.30 -2.87
N ALA A 127 -11.96 1.69 -3.15
CA ALA A 127 -12.46 3.03 -2.85
C ALA A 127 -12.41 3.32 -1.34
N HIS A 128 -12.70 2.33 -0.49
CA HIS A 128 -12.57 2.46 0.96
C HIS A 128 -11.12 2.77 1.38
N TYR A 129 -10.14 2.08 0.79
CA TYR A 129 -8.73 2.35 1.07
C TYR A 129 -8.32 3.75 0.62
N GLU A 130 -8.66 4.13 -0.62
CA GLU A 130 -8.36 5.45 -1.19
C GLU A 130 -8.95 6.60 -0.36
N LEU A 131 -10.15 6.40 0.20
CA LEU A 131 -10.84 7.38 1.04
C LEU A 131 -10.45 7.29 2.52
N GLY A 132 -9.54 6.40 2.92
CA GLY A 132 -9.10 6.24 4.31
C GLY A 132 -10.17 5.64 5.24
N VAL A 133 -11.18 4.95 4.70
CA VAL A 133 -12.22 4.28 5.48
C VAL A 133 -11.66 3.01 6.11
N LYS A 134 -11.54 2.97 7.43
CA LYS A 134 -10.99 1.81 8.14
C LYS A 134 -11.93 0.60 8.02
N PRO A 135 -11.43 -0.64 7.83
CA PRO A 135 -12.27 -1.84 7.72
C PRO A 135 -13.21 -2.07 8.93
N VAL A 136 -12.77 -1.67 10.13
CA VAL A 136 -13.58 -1.75 11.36
C VAL A 136 -14.85 -0.88 11.30
N TRP A 137 -14.81 0.23 10.57
CA TRP A 137 -15.97 1.10 10.39
C TRP A 137 -16.99 0.47 9.44
N SER A 138 -16.53 -0.17 8.37
CA SER A 138 -17.38 -0.95 7.48
C SER A 138 -18.03 -2.11 8.23
N LEU A 139 -17.29 -2.82 9.09
CA LEU A 139 -17.84 -3.88 9.96
C LEU A 139 -19.02 -3.37 10.80
N GLY A 140 -18.89 -2.19 11.43
CA GLY A 140 -20.01 -1.59 12.18
C GLY A 140 -21.21 -1.24 11.30
N ALA A 141 -20.98 -0.78 10.06
CA ALA A 141 -22.05 -0.51 9.10
C ALA A 141 -22.77 -1.80 8.63
N TYR A 142 -22.07 -2.94 8.52
CA TYR A 142 -22.71 -4.24 8.24
C TYR A 142 -23.45 -4.79 9.45
N ARG A 143 -22.94 -4.59 10.68
CA ARG A 143 -23.64 -4.96 11.91
C ARG A 143 -25.02 -4.31 11.98
N LEU A 144 -25.10 -3.00 11.72
CA LEU A 144 -26.36 -2.26 11.68
C LEU A 144 -27.33 -2.81 10.62
N PHE A 145 -26.81 -3.15 9.44
CA PHE A 145 -27.63 -3.72 8.36
C PHE A 145 -28.16 -5.11 8.74
N MET A 146 -27.32 -5.95 9.33
CA MET A 146 -27.72 -7.27 9.80
C MET A 146 -28.79 -7.17 10.90
N GLU A 147 -28.65 -6.25 11.85
CA GLU A 147 -29.64 -6.03 12.90
C GLU A 147 -31.00 -5.55 12.35
N HIS A 148 -30.99 -4.73 11.30
CA HIS A 148 -32.20 -4.37 10.56
C HIS A 148 -32.86 -5.60 9.91
N LEU A 149 -32.08 -6.39 9.18
CA LEU A 149 -32.58 -7.56 8.46
C LEU A 149 -33.10 -8.65 9.42
N ARG A 150 -32.38 -8.93 10.51
CA ARG A 150 -32.81 -9.92 11.51
C ARG A 150 -34.16 -9.56 12.14
N ARG A 151 -34.41 -8.27 12.39
CA ARG A 151 -35.72 -7.82 12.87
C ARG A 151 -36.82 -8.09 11.84
N LEU A 152 -36.58 -7.76 10.56
CA LEU A 152 -37.53 -8.08 9.49
C LEU A 152 -37.80 -9.59 9.39
N VAL A 153 -36.74 -10.40 9.39
CA VAL A 153 -36.85 -11.86 9.33
C VAL A 153 -37.61 -12.43 10.53
N ALA A 154 -37.53 -11.81 11.71
CA ALA A 154 -38.25 -12.28 12.89
C ALA A 154 -39.71 -11.80 12.95
N SER A 155 -40.02 -10.60 12.46
CA SER A 155 -41.33 -9.97 12.68
C SER A 155 -42.27 -9.96 11.48
N ASP A 156 -41.76 -10.10 10.26
CA ASP A 156 -42.61 -10.01 9.07
C ASP A 156 -43.43 -11.31 8.90
N PRO A 157 -44.78 -11.22 8.84
CA PRO A 157 -45.65 -12.39 8.73
C PRO A 157 -45.66 -13.01 7.33
N GLN A 158 -45.11 -12.33 6.31
CA GLN A 158 -45.03 -12.85 4.94
C GLN A 158 -43.84 -13.81 4.76
N ILE A 159 -42.92 -13.87 5.72
CA ILE A 159 -41.83 -14.85 5.75
C ILE A 159 -42.35 -16.12 6.42
N ALA A 160 -42.29 -17.24 5.70
CA ALA A 160 -42.71 -18.53 6.25
C ALA A 160 -41.81 -18.94 7.43
N ASP A 161 -42.39 -19.46 8.50
CA ASP A 161 -41.64 -19.81 9.72
C ASP A 161 -40.54 -20.85 9.44
N GLU A 162 -40.79 -21.79 8.54
CA GLU A 162 -39.82 -22.81 8.10
C GLU A 162 -38.61 -22.22 7.35
N ASP A 163 -38.78 -21.05 6.72
CA ASP A 163 -37.73 -20.39 5.95
C ASP A 163 -36.86 -19.44 6.80
N ARG A 164 -37.28 -19.08 8.02
CA ARG A 164 -36.61 -18.02 8.83
C ARG A 164 -35.15 -18.33 9.14
N ASP A 165 -34.86 -19.52 9.65
CA ASP A 165 -33.49 -19.93 10.01
C ASP A 165 -32.58 -20.01 8.78
N ALA A 166 -33.09 -20.59 7.68
CA ALA A 166 -32.37 -20.69 6.43
C ALA A 166 -32.11 -19.31 5.81
N LEU A 167 -33.07 -18.39 5.92
CA LEU A 167 -32.96 -17.03 5.41
C LEU A 167 -31.93 -16.23 6.22
N GLU A 168 -31.95 -16.33 7.55
CA GLU A 168 -30.94 -15.70 8.41
C GLU A 168 -29.53 -16.22 8.10
N SER A 169 -29.39 -17.54 7.91
CA SER A 169 -28.12 -18.15 7.49
C SER A 169 -27.64 -17.63 6.13
N ALA A 170 -28.53 -17.55 5.13
CA ALA A 170 -28.21 -17.02 3.81
C ALA A 170 -27.78 -15.54 3.86
N LEU A 171 -28.45 -14.71 4.68
CA LEU A 171 -28.09 -13.31 4.90
C LEU A 171 -26.70 -13.16 5.53
N ILE A 172 -26.40 -13.98 6.55
CA ILE A 172 -25.07 -14.01 7.19
C ILE A 172 -24.02 -14.34 6.13
N LYS A 173 -24.16 -15.46 5.42
CA LYS A 173 -23.19 -15.87 4.39
C LYS A 173 -22.99 -14.78 3.33
N MET A 174 -24.07 -14.15 2.85
CA MET A 174 -23.99 -13.10 1.84
C MET A 174 -23.22 -11.86 2.34
N ILE A 175 -23.53 -11.41 3.56
CA ILE A 175 -22.86 -10.26 4.18
C ILE A 175 -21.39 -10.55 4.46
N PHE A 176 -21.08 -11.74 4.98
CA PHE A 176 -19.69 -12.16 5.21
C PHE A 176 -18.90 -12.27 3.92
N ARG A 177 -19.51 -12.80 2.85
CA ARG A 177 -18.88 -12.86 1.51
C ARG A 177 -18.49 -11.47 1.02
N ASP A 178 -19.44 -10.53 1.03
CA ASP A 178 -19.22 -9.17 0.56
C ASP A 178 -18.15 -8.44 1.39
N LEU A 179 -18.25 -8.52 2.72
CA LEU A 179 -17.28 -7.94 3.65
C LEU A 179 -15.87 -8.55 3.44
N ALA A 180 -15.77 -9.85 3.23
CA ALA A 180 -14.49 -10.53 3.05
C ALA A 180 -13.80 -10.13 1.74
N VAL A 181 -14.54 -10.10 0.62
CA VAL A 181 -14.01 -9.64 -0.68
C VAL A 181 -13.59 -8.18 -0.62
N MET A 182 -14.43 -7.32 -0.03
CA MET A 182 -14.12 -5.89 0.15
C MET A 182 -12.87 -5.69 1.02
N THR A 183 -12.74 -6.44 2.12
CA THR A 183 -11.58 -6.35 3.02
C THR A 183 -10.30 -6.87 2.37
N GLU A 184 -10.37 -7.96 1.59
CA GLU A 184 -9.22 -8.44 0.84
C GLU A 184 -8.77 -7.40 -0.20
N ALA A 185 -9.71 -6.79 -0.93
CA ALA A 185 -9.40 -5.74 -1.89
C ALA A 185 -8.73 -4.53 -1.21
N TYR A 186 -9.25 -4.09 -0.06
CA TYR A 186 -8.67 -3.03 0.76
C TYR A 186 -7.20 -3.33 1.08
N TRP A 187 -6.90 -4.52 1.61
CA TRP A 187 -5.54 -4.89 2.00
C TRP A 187 -4.60 -5.09 0.82
N ARG A 188 -5.09 -5.64 -0.29
CA ARG A 188 -4.29 -5.74 -1.53
C ARG A 188 -3.87 -4.36 -2.02
N THR A 189 -4.78 -3.39 -2.01
CA THR A 189 -4.47 -2.01 -2.40
C THR A 189 -3.49 -1.35 -1.43
N ALA A 190 -3.66 -1.56 -0.12
CA ALA A 190 -2.70 -1.07 0.87
C ALA A 190 -1.28 -1.62 0.66
N VAL A 191 -1.16 -2.93 0.41
CA VAL A 191 0.12 -3.57 0.14
C VAL A 191 0.72 -3.13 -1.20
N GLU A 192 -0.11 -2.95 -2.24
CA GLU A 192 0.34 -2.40 -3.53
C GLU A 192 0.94 -1.00 -3.34
N GLN A 193 0.26 -0.10 -2.63
CA GLN A 193 0.76 1.27 -2.42
C GLN A 193 2.04 1.30 -1.58
N ILE A 194 2.15 0.48 -0.53
CA ILE A 194 3.39 0.38 0.26
C ILE A 194 4.56 -0.12 -0.61
N ARG A 195 4.31 -1.08 -1.51
CA ARG A 195 5.34 -1.58 -2.42
C ARG A 195 5.77 -0.52 -3.43
N GLU A 196 4.82 0.22 -4.00
CA GLU A 196 5.10 1.32 -4.93
C GLU A 196 5.93 2.40 -4.25
N GLN A 197 5.56 2.83 -3.05
CA GLN A 197 6.33 3.82 -2.26
C GLN A 197 7.74 3.32 -1.93
N ARG A 198 7.89 2.04 -1.56
CA ARG A 198 9.20 1.44 -1.31
C ARG A 198 10.05 1.43 -2.57
N ASP A 199 9.46 1.08 -3.72
CA ASP A 199 10.18 1.03 -4.98
C ASP A 199 10.61 2.44 -5.43
N GLU A 200 9.77 3.47 -5.22
CA GLU A 200 10.11 4.88 -5.43
C GLU A 200 11.27 5.34 -4.53
N LEU A 201 11.22 5.03 -3.24
CA LEU A 201 12.31 5.33 -2.30
C LEU A 201 13.61 4.63 -2.69
N GLY A 202 13.54 3.41 -3.24
CA GLY A 202 14.71 2.71 -3.76
C GLY A 202 15.37 3.46 -4.92
N VAL A 203 14.57 3.99 -5.85
CA VAL A 203 15.07 4.80 -6.98
C VAL A 203 15.74 6.09 -6.48
N GLU A 204 15.14 6.76 -5.50
CA GLU A 204 15.74 7.97 -4.90
C GLU A 204 17.06 7.65 -4.18
N GLN A 205 17.12 6.52 -3.46
CA GLN A 205 18.34 6.07 -2.79
C GLN A 205 19.45 5.72 -3.78
N ASP A 206 19.12 5.08 -4.90
CA ASP A 206 20.06 4.76 -5.97
C ASP A 206 20.63 6.05 -6.59
N LEU A 207 19.78 7.03 -6.88
CA LEU A 207 20.21 8.34 -7.39
C LEU A 207 21.10 9.07 -6.38
N ALA A 208 20.73 9.10 -5.10
CA ALA A 208 21.54 9.71 -4.06
C ALA A 208 22.91 9.00 -3.94
N SER A 209 22.93 7.68 -4.07
CA SER A 209 24.17 6.89 -4.08
C SER A 209 25.02 7.23 -5.31
N GLU A 210 24.44 7.38 -6.50
CA GLU A 210 25.17 7.79 -7.70
C GLU A 210 25.81 9.18 -7.52
N ILE A 211 25.05 10.16 -7.04
CA ILE A 211 25.55 11.52 -6.75
C ILE A 211 26.71 11.45 -5.74
N LEU A 212 26.52 10.74 -4.63
CA LEU A 212 27.56 10.60 -3.60
C LEU A 212 28.78 9.81 -4.09
N GLY A 213 28.63 8.94 -5.09
CA GLY A 213 29.74 8.24 -5.74
C GLY A 213 30.66 9.16 -6.52
N HIS A 214 30.16 10.32 -6.98
CA HIS A 214 30.97 11.33 -7.67
C HIS A 214 31.70 12.31 -6.72
N ILE A 215 31.39 12.28 -5.41
CA ILE A 215 32.04 13.14 -4.43
C ILE A 215 33.12 12.33 -3.71
N PRO A 216 34.39 12.77 -3.68
CA PRO A 216 35.50 12.04 -3.07
C PRO A 216 35.51 12.13 -1.53
N GLN A 217 34.34 12.07 -0.90
CA GLN A 217 34.15 12.13 0.54
C GLN A 217 33.74 10.77 1.11
N MET A 218 34.39 10.37 2.19
CA MET A 218 34.04 9.16 2.94
C MET A 218 33.06 9.58 4.03
N LEU A 219 31.83 9.07 3.94
CA LEU A 219 30.79 9.29 4.94
C LEU A 219 30.28 7.94 5.39
N TRP A 220 30.05 7.79 6.69
CA TRP A 220 29.33 6.66 7.25
C TRP A 220 28.58 7.09 8.51
N THR A 221 27.57 6.33 8.87
CA THR A 221 26.84 6.48 10.12
C THR A 221 26.84 5.15 10.86
N VAL A 222 26.90 5.22 12.17
CA VAL A 222 26.91 4.05 13.05
C VAL A 222 25.74 4.18 14.01
N ASP A 223 25.00 3.09 14.13
CA ASP A 223 24.13 2.87 15.26
C ASP A 223 25.00 2.43 16.45
N ILE A 224 25.08 3.31 17.45
CA ILE A 224 25.91 3.12 18.64
C ILE A 224 25.37 2.00 19.52
N GLU A 225 24.04 1.83 19.60
CA GLU A 225 23.42 0.81 20.45
C GLU A 225 23.68 -0.59 19.93
N THR A 226 23.57 -0.78 18.61
CA THR A 226 23.79 -2.09 17.97
C THR A 226 25.23 -2.29 17.49
N ASN A 227 26.08 -1.26 17.59
CA ASN A 227 27.44 -1.19 17.05
C ASN A 227 27.50 -1.66 15.59
N ARG A 228 26.60 -1.14 14.76
CA ARG A 228 26.51 -1.47 13.33
C ARG A 228 26.58 -0.21 12.48
N ILE A 229 27.27 -0.32 11.34
CA ILE A 229 27.23 0.73 10.33
C ILE A 229 25.84 0.72 9.69
N SER A 230 25.07 1.79 9.91
CA SER A 230 23.72 1.96 9.36
C SER A 230 23.74 2.54 7.95
N TYR A 231 24.80 3.27 7.59
CA TYR A 231 25.04 3.76 6.24
C TYR A 231 26.54 3.92 5.98
N ALA A 232 26.97 3.68 4.75
CA ALA A 232 28.31 3.99 4.26
C ALA A 232 28.23 4.45 2.81
N SER A 233 28.83 5.60 2.50
CA SER A 233 28.86 6.16 1.15
C SER A 233 29.61 5.24 0.18
N PRO A 234 29.34 5.33 -1.14
CA PRO A 234 30.09 4.59 -2.14
C PRO A 234 31.60 4.87 -2.06
N GLY A 235 31.99 6.10 -1.72
CA GLY A 235 33.39 6.45 -1.44
C GLY A 235 33.99 5.66 -0.29
N THR A 236 33.28 5.54 0.85
CA THR A 236 33.70 4.71 1.99
C THR A 236 33.78 3.24 1.63
N ARG A 237 32.78 2.72 0.90
CA ARG A 237 32.76 1.32 0.44
C ARG A 237 33.88 1.02 -0.55
N GLY A 238 34.15 1.93 -1.48
CA GLY A 238 35.25 1.80 -2.44
C GLY A 238 36.63 1.95 -1.80
N PHE A 239 36.75 2.77 -0.75
CA PHE A 239 37.95 2.85 0.07
C PHE A 239 38.21 1.55 0.86
N CYS A 240 37.14 0.83 1.20
CA CYS A 240 37.20 -0.43 1.90
C CYS A 240 37.18 -1.64 0.96
N ASP A 241 38.34 -2.26 0.72
CA ASP A 241 38.47 -3.51 -0.03
C ASP A 241 37.96 -4.76 0.74
N ARG A 242 37.46 -4.57 1.97
CA ARG A 242 36.93 -5.61 2.86
C ARG A 242 35.56 -5.21 3.39
N GLU A 243 34.90 -6.18 4.02
CA GLU A 243 33.66 -5.94 4.76
C GLU A 243 33.85 -4.78 5.76
N LEU A 244 32.83 -3.94 5.88
CA LEU A 244 32.89 -2.73 6.69
C LEU A 244 32.89 -3.10 8.18
N GLU A 245 34.02 -2.87 8.85
CA GLU A 245 34.15 -3.03 10.30
C GLU A 245 33.47 -1.86 11.03
N ALA A 246 32.57 -2.17 11.96
CA ALA A 246 32.02 -1.18 12.88
C ALA A 246 32.93 -1.01 14.11
N PRO A 247 32.98 0.17 14.73
CA PRO A 247 32.25 1.39 14.39
C PRO A 247 32.96 2.27 13.34
N ILE A 248 34.21 1.98 13.00
CA ILE A 248 35.01 2.79 12.10
C ILE A 248 35.40 1.93 10.89
N PRO A 249 34.84 2.21 9.70
CA PRO A 249 35.16 1.50 8.48
C PRO A 249 36.66 1.45 8.23
N CYS A 250 37.17 0.30 7.79
CA CYS A 250 38.57 0.15 7.42
C CYS A 250 39.58 0.51 8.52
N PHE A 251 39.20 0.35 9.77
CA PHE A 251 40.07 0.64 10.90
C PHE A 251 41.41 -0.09 10.84
N TYR A 252 41.44 -1.29 10.24
CA TYR A 252 42.66 -2.04 9.99
C TYR A 252 43.71 -1.28 9.13
N ARG A 253 43.30 -0.31 8.29
CA ARG A 253 44.19 0.53 7.45
C ARG A 253 44.89 1.64 8.23
N ILE A 254 44.43 1.94 9.45
CA ILE A 254 45.06 2.91 10.35
C ILE A 254 46.14 2.20 11.17
N ASN A 255 47.37 2.71 11.12
CA ASN A 255 48.56 2.07 11.68
C ASN A 255 48.90 2.56 13.10
N GLY A 256 49.55 1.68 13.88
CA GLY A 256 50.25 2.01 15.13
C GLY A 256 49.55 2.98 16.08
N ALA A 257 50.24 4.07 16.43
CA ALA A 257 49.80 5.08 17.39
C ALA A 257 48.57 5.89 16.92
N GLU A 258 48.31 5.97 15.61
CA GLU A 258 47.12 6.65 15.09
C GLU A 258 45.83 5.91 15.45
N ARG A 259 45.91 4.58 15.56
CA ARG A 259 44.79 3.73 15.92
C ARG A 259 44.24 4.06 17.31
N GLU A 260 45.12 4.27 18.29
CA GLU A 260 44.74 4.62 19.66
C GLU A 260 44.10 6.01 19.74
N ARG A 261 44.60 6.97 18.96
CA ARG A 261 44.03 8.32 18.86
C ARG A 261 42.60 8.27 18.32
N VAL A 262 42.36 7.46 17.29
CA VAL A 262 41.03 7.27 16.68
C VAL A 262 40.04 6.63 17.67
N LEU A 263 40.44 5.60 18.43
CA LEU A 263 39.57 5.00 19.45
C LEU A 263 39.24 5.97 20.59
N THR A 264 40.22 6.79 20.98
CA THR A 264 40.00 7.82 22.00
C THR A 264 39.01 8.87 21.52
N ALA A 265 39.14 9.31 20.27
CA ALA A 265 38.17 10.21 19.63
C ALA A 265 36.78 9.58 19.55
N TRP A 266 36.69 8.29 19.22
CA TRP A 266 35.42 7.57 19.19
C TRP A 266 34.74 7.50 20.57
N GLN A 267 35.51 7.30 21.64
CA GLN A 267 34.95 7.30 23.00
C GLN A 267 34.32 8.67 23.34
N GLN A 268 34.96 9.77 22.95
CA GLN A 268 34.40 11.11 23.16
C GLN A 268 33.09 11.33 22.38
N VAL A 269 32.97 10.74 21.18
CA VAL A 269 31.72 10.76 20.40
C VAL A 269 30.61 9.96 21.11
N ILE A 270 30.93 8.80 21.69
CA ILE A 270 29.99 8.04 22.53
C ILE A 270 29.53 8.89 23.73
N ASP A 271 30.42 9.70 24.29
CA ASP A 271 30.12 10.62 25.40
C ASP A 271 29.38 11.90 24.93
N GLY A 272 28.95 11.96 23.66
CA GLY A 272 28.16 13.03 23.08
C GLY A 272 28.95 14.25 22.61
N GLN A 273 30.28 14.18 22.55
CA GLN A 273 31.13 15.27 22.09
C GLN A 273 31.45 15.15 20.59
N PRO A 274 31.27 16.20 19.78
CA PRO A 274 31.76 16.20 18.41
C PRO A 274 33.29 16.25 18.42
N VAL A 275 33.93 15.35 17.68
CA VAL A 275 35.39 15.28 17.54
C VAL A 275 35.76 15.40 16.07
N GLN A 276 36.88 16.06 15.81
CA GLN A 276 37.47 16.13 14.48
C GLN A 276 38.95 15.79 14.58
N LEU A 277 39.42 14.88 13.75
CA LEU A 277 40.75 14.30 13.84
C LEU A 277 41.41 14.24 12.45
N GLU A 278 42.69 14.61 12.39
CA GLU A 278 43.52 14.33 11.22
C GLU A 278 44.38 13.10 11.49
N VAL A 279 44.22 12.10 10.61
CA VAL A 279 44.79 10.76 10.76
C VAL A 279 45.59 10.41 9.51
N ARG A 280 46.75 9.77 9.72
CA ARG A 280 47.51 9.16 8.63
C ARG A 280 46.98 7.78 8.32
N VAL A 281 46.66 7.57 7.05
CA VAL A 281 46.22 6.27 6.54
C VAL A 281 47.11 5.87 5.37
N ALA A 282 47.51 4.61 5.34
CA ALA A 282 48.26 4.01 4.24
C ALA A 282 47.33 3.07 3.45
N PRO A 283 46.57 3.59 2.45
CA PRO A 283 45.56 2.79 1.76
C PRO A 283 46.12 1.59 0.97
N ASP A 284 47.38 1.64 0.51
CA ASP A 284 48.00 0.61 -0.34
C ASP A 284 49.41 0.17 0.14
N ASP A 285 49.73 0.33 1.44
CA ASP A 285 51.05 0.03 2.04
C ASP A 285 52.27 0.74 1.40
N GLN A 286 52.05 1.68 0.48
CA GLN A 286 53.11 2.35 -0.30
C GLN A 286 53.20 3.86 -0.09
N THR A 287 52.10 4.56 0.21
CA THR A 287 52.09 6.01 0.47
C THR A 287 51.11 6.40 1.57
N GLU A 288 51.61 7.09 2.60
CA GLU A 288 50.77 7.68 3.65
C GLU A 288 50.06 8.92 3.13
N ARG A 289 48.76 9.02 3.40
CA ARG A 289 47.95 10.22 3.11
C ARG A 289 47.25 10.67 4.38
N TRP A 290 47.07 11.98 4.49
CA TRP A 290 46.30 12.57 5.58
C TRP A 290 44.81 12.57 5.24
N TYR A 291 44.01 12.12 6.18
CA TYR A 291 42.57 12.17 6.12
C TYR A 291 42.06 12.96 7.32
N ARG A 292 41.05 13.79 7.09
CA ARG A 292 40.30 14.47 8.14
C ARG A 292 39.00 13.70 8.34
N MET A 293 38.77 13.23 9.55
CA MET A 293 37.56 12.55 9.99
C MET A 293 36.89 13.33 11.11
#